data_AF-A0A060R5T0-F1
#
_entry.id   AF-A0A060R5T0-F1
#
_cell.length_a   1.000
_cell.length_b   1.000
_cell.length_c   1.000
_cell.angle_alpha   90.00
_cell.angle_beta   90.00
_cell.angle_gamma   90.00
#
_symmetry.space_group_name_H-M   'P 1'
#
loop_
_entity.id
_entity.type
_entity.pdbx_description
1 polymer ?
#
loop_
_entity_poly.entity_id
_entity_poly.type
_entity_poly.pdbx_seq_one_letter_code
_entity_poly.pdbx_strand_id
1 'polypeptide(L)'
;MKKFIFLLVLVFAQAAAQDVRLAREVVDFGVVPMKPRSQQSVMLYNKGIKPMVIMAVNVDCNCTKVEWSKKPVMAGDSTLLKINYDPSDKGVFYKKIRVKTSQGENTITIKGRVE
;
A
#
# COMPACT_ATOMS: atom_id res chain seq x y z
N MET A 1 14.38 -56.45 18.23
CA MET A 1 13.14 -55.65 18.23
C MET A 1 13.50 -54.18 18.05
N LYS A 2 13.48 -53.70 16.79
CA LYS A 2 13.96 -52.37 16.39
C LYS A 2 12.89 -51.32 16.70
N LYS A 3 13.16 -50.45 17.68
CA LYS A 3 12.27 -49.35 18.07
C LYS A 3 12.38 -48.23 17.04
N PHE A 4 11.34 -48.03 16.23
CA PHE A 4 11.22 -46.91 15.31
C PHE A 4 10.88 -45.65 16.10
N ILE A 5 11.80 -44.68 16.13
CA ILE A 5 11.56 -43.33 16.65
C ILE A 5 11.00 -42.50 15.48
N PHE A 6 9.73 -42.11 15.59
CA PHE A 6 9.07 -41.22 14.65
C PHE A 6 9.33 -39.77 15.10
N LEU A 7 10.28 -39.09 14.45
CA LEU A 7 10.59 -37.68 14.72
C LEU A 7 9.58 -36.81 13.96
N LEU A 8 8.62 -36.22 14.68
CA LEU A 8 7.64 -35.29 14.12
C LEU A 8 8.31 -33.93 13.89
N VAL A 9 8.72 -33.64 12.65
CA VAL A 9 9.23 -32.31 12.27
C VAL A 9 8.04 -31.40 12.01
N LEU A 10 7.75 -30.50 12.95
CA LEU A 10 6.84 -29.37 12.75
C LEU A 10 7.50 -28.36 11.81
N VAL A 11 7.17 -28.42 10.53
CA VAL A 11 7.54 -27.39 9.56
C VAL A 11 6.71 -26.15 9.86
N PHE A 12 7.29 -25.20 10.60
CA PHE A 12 6.74 -23.84 10.67
C PHE A 12 6.86 -23.23 9.28
N ALA A 13 5.73 -23.06 8.59
CA ALA A 13 5.67 -22.28 7.37
C ALA A 13 6.04 -20.83 7.72
N GLN A 14 7.27 -20.42 7.41
CA GLN A 14 7.64 -19.01 7.41
C GLN A 14 6.85 -18.34 6.29
N ALA A 15 5.75 -17.66 6.67
CA ALA A 15 5.16 -16.66 5.81
C ALA A 15 6.26 -15.65 5.47
N ALA A 16 6.60 -15.50 4.19
CA ALA A 16 7.55 -14.50 3.75
C ALA A 16 7.00 -13.12 4.16
N ALA A 17 7.53 -12.56 5.25
CA ALA A 17 7.13 -11.24 5.71
C ALA A 17 7.58 -10.23 4.66
N GLN A 18 6.64 -9.48 4.07
CA GLN A 18 7.01 -8.36 3.22
C GLN A 18 7.70 -7.29 4.07
N ASP A 19 8.91 -6.91 3.68
CA ASP A 19 9.69 -5.84 4.33
C ASP A 19 9.00 -4.47 4.21
N VAL A 20 7.98 -4.36 3.38
CA VAL A 20 7.19 -3.13 3.18
C VAL A 20 5.72 -3.45 3.40
N ARG A 21 5.04 -2.66 4.24
CA ARG A 21 3.63 -2.89 4.59
C ARG A 21 2.82 -1.61 4.45
N LEU A 22 1.64 -1.71 3.83
CA LEU A 22 0.63 -0.66 3.88
C LEU A 22 -0.24 -0.77 5.13
N ALA A 23 -0.65 0.37 5.70
CA ALA A 23 -1.64 0.39 6.78
C ALA A 23 -2.98 -0.23 6.35
N ARG A 24 -3.32 -0.02 5.08
CA ARG A 24 -4.48 -0.59 4.39
C ARG A 24 -4.21 -0.65 2.89
N GLU A 25 -4.64 -1.71 2.24
CA GLU A 25 -4.54 -1.86 0.78
C GLU A 25 -5.72 -1.21 0.06
N VAL A 26 -6.84 -1.00 0.77
CA VAL A 26 -8.04 -0.34 0.23
C VAL A 26 -8.29 0.95 0.99
N VAL A 27 -8.46 2.05 0.26
CA VAL A 27 -8.85 3.35 0.78
C VAL A 27 -10.22 3.69 0.19
N ASP A 28 -11.23 3.66 1.04
CA ASP A 28 -12.59 4.05 0.68
C ASP A 28 -12.75 5.56 0.90
N PHE A 29 -13.09 6.27 -0.17
CA PHE A 29 -13.40 7.70 -0.13
C PHE A 29 -14.88 7.97 0.18
N GLY A 30 -15.72 6.93 0.21
CA GLY A 30 -17.16 7.07 0.40
C GLY A 30 -17.80 7.84 -0.76
N VAL A 31 -18.64 8.81 -0.42
CA VAL A 31 -19.24 9.74 -1.37
C VAL A 31 -18.33 10.96 -1.53
N VAL A 32 -17.93 11.22 -2.77
CA VAL A 32 -17.04 12.31 -3.18
C VAL A 32 -17.86 13.33 -3.99
N PRO A 33 -17.85 14.62 -3.65
CA PRO A 33 -18.48 15.62 -4.50
C PRO A 33 -17.66 15.82 -5.79
N MET A 34 -18.31 16.24 -6.88
CA MET A 34 -17.61 16.61 -8.12
C MET A 34 -16.47 17.64 -7.89
N LYS A 35 -16.71 18.60 -7.00
CA LYS A 35 -15.73 19.58 -6.50
C LYS A 35 -16.08 19.96 -5.06
N PRO A 36 -15.09 20.32 -4.22
CA PRO A 36 -13.64 20.33 -4.50
C PRO A 36 -13.02 18.92 -4.47
N ARG A 37 -11.74 18.81 -4.83
CA ARG A 37 -10.99 17.55 -4.77
C ARG A 37 -11.06 16.93 -3.36
N SER A 38 -11.14 15.61 -3.28
CA SER A 38 -11.14 14.88 -2.02
C SER A 38 -9.75 14.33 -1.71
N GLN A 39 -9.41 14.24 -0.43
CA GLN A 39 -8.10 13.76 0.02
C GLN A 39 -8.25 12.66 1.07
N GLN A 40 -7.44 11.61 0.95
CA GLN A 40 -7.25 10.57 1.96
C GLN A 40 -5.76 10.32 2.16
N SER A 41 -5.38 9.59 3.20
CA SER A 41 -3.99 9.22 3.43
C SER A 41 -3.84 7.80 3.93
N VAL A 42 -2.72 7.18 3.57
CA VAL A 42 -2.34 5.82 4.01
C VAL A 42 -0.87 5.82 4.42
N MET A 43 -0.55 5.12 5.52
CA MET A 43 0.84 4.93 5.96
C MET A 43 1.48 3.77 5.21
N LEU A 44 2.72 3.96 4.77
CA LEU A 44 3.62 2.94 4.26
C LEU A 44 4.73 2.72 5.29
N TYR A 45 4.86 1.50 5.79
CA TYR A 45 5.82 1.11 6.82
C TYR A 45 6.99 0.35 6.21
N ASN A 46 8.21 0.69 6.64
CA ASN A 46 9.40 -0.10 6.40
C ASN A 46 9.58 -1.09 7.56
N LYS A 47 9.25 -2.35 7.32
CA LYS A 47 9.42 -3.47 8.26
C LYS A 47 10.73 -4.24 8.04
N GLY A 48 11.50 -3.89 7.01
CA GLY A 48 12.83 -4.42 6.77
C GLY A 48 13.88 -3.82 7.71
N ILE A 49 15.12 -4.28 7.53
CA ILE A 49 16.29 -3.88 8.33
C ILE A 49 17.19 -2.82 7.65
N LYS A 50 16.84 -2.40 6.44
CA LYS A 50 17.57 -1.38 5.65
C LYS A 50 16.66 -0.18 5.39
N PRO A 51 17.22 1.02 5.15
CA PRO A 51 16.42 2.15 4.66
C PRO A 51 15.65 1.79 3.37
N MET A 52 14.42 2.28 3.28
CA MET A 52 13.53 2.12 2.12
C MET A 52 13.40 3.46 1.38
N VAL A 53 13.43 3.45 0.05
CA VAL A 53 13.12 4.63 -0.76
C VAL A 53 11.92 4.33 -1.65
N ILE A 54 10.97 5.27 -1.74
CA ILE A 54 9.90 5.22 -2.73
C ILE A 54 10.46 5.73 -4.06
N MET A 55 10.60 4.82 -5.02
CA MET A 55 11.20 5.10 -6.33
C MET A 55 10.17 5.72 -7.29
N ALA A 56 8.94 5.22 -7.26
CA ALA A 56 7.87 5.70 -8.12
C ALA A 56 6.49 5.42 -7.50
N VAL A 57 5.53 6.27 -7.84
CA VAL A 57 4.11 6.03 -7.59
C VAL A 57 3.37 6.19 -8.90
N ASN A 58 2.85 5.09 -9.43
CA ASN A 58 2.12 5.06 -10.70
C ASN A 58 0.62 5.00 -10.42
N VAL A 59 -0.15 5.86 -11.09
CA VAL A 59 -1.60 5.95 -11.00
C VAL A 59 -2.23 5.58 -12.33
N ASP A 60 -3.41 4.97 -12.31
CA ASP A 60 -4.09 4.56 -13.55
C ASP A 60 -4.82 5.73 -14.27
N CYS A 61 -4.92 6.90 -13.66
CA CYS A 61 -5.70 8.05 -14.14
C CYS A 61 -5.09 9.37 -13.66
N ASN A 62 -5.15 10.42 -14.50
CA ASN A 62 -4.74 11.78 -14.13
C ASN A 62 -5.63 12.42 -13.03
N CYS A 63 -6.83 11.88 -12.81
CA CYS A 63 -7.74 12.22 -11.72
C CYS A 63 -7.21 11.84 -10.32
N THR A 64 -6.10 11.11 -10.22
CA THR A 64 -5.50 10.72 -8.94
C THR A 64 -4.07 11.25 -8.86
N LYS A 65 -3.76 11.99 -7.79
CA LYS A 65 -2.40 12.47 -7.51
C LYS A 65 -1.98 12.01 -6.12
N VAL A 66 -0.78 11.44 -6.02
CA VAL A 66 -0.22 11.01 -4.73
C VAL A 66 0.96 11.91 -4.38
N GLU A 67 1.02 12.36 -3.13
CA GLU A 67 2.15 13.07 -2.57
C GLU A 67 2.81 12.21 -1.50
N TRP A 68 4.14 12.16 -1.51
CA TRP A 68 4.93 11.36 -0.57
C TRP A 68 6.27 12.03 -0.31
N SER A 69 6.95 11.62 0.77
CA SER A 69 8.31 12.06 1.07
C SER A 69 9.31 11.38 0.14
N LYS A 70 10.21 12.14 -0.47
CA LYS A 70 11.37 11.62 -1.22
C LYS A 70 12.54 11.20 -0.32
N LYS A 71 12.46 11.48 0.98
CA LYS A 71 13.50 11.05 1.94
C LYS A 71 13.43 9.53 2.15
N PRO A 72 14.57 8.86 2.40
CA PRO A 72 14.56 7.48 2.84
C PRO A 72 13.72 7.30 4.12
N VAL A 73 13.00 6.19 4.21
CA VAL A 73 12.27 5.73 5.39
C VAL A 73 13.15 4.73 6.12
N MET A 74 13.56 5.02 7.34
CA MET A 74 14.45 4.13 8.10
C MET A 74 13.76 2.82 8.48
N ALA A 75 14.55 1.81 8.86
CA ALA A 75 14.01 0.55 9.35
C ALA A 75 13.11 0.78 10.56
N GLY A 76 11.91 0.18 10.57
CA GLY A 76 10.90 0.35 11.62
C GLY A 76 10.01 1.59 11.45
N ASP A 77 10.42 2.58 10.66
CA ASP A 77 9.70 3.83 10.45
C ASP A 77 8.58 3.72 9.40
N SER A 78 7.87 4.83 9.21
CA SER A 78 6.80 4.95 8.22
C SER A 78 6.81 6.30 7.51
N THR A 79 6.13 6.35 6.37
CA THR A 79 5.86 7.59 5.65
C THR A 79 4.41 7.65 5.19
N LEU A 80 3.90 8.88 5.07
CA LEU A 80 2.52 9.13 4.68
C LEU A 80 2.42 9.27 3.15
N LEU A 81 1.49 8.53 2.55
CA LEU A 81 1.06 8.70 1.17
C LEU A 81 -0.26 9.49 1.18
N LYS A 82 -0.23 10.74 0.72
CA LYS A 82 -1.42 11.60 0.60
C LYS A 82 -2.03 11.42 -0.78
N ILE A 83 -3.24 10.89 -0.84
CA ILE A 83 -3.94 10.60 -2.09
C ILE A 83 -5.00 11.67 -2.31
N ASN A 84 -4.85 12.42 -3.39
CA ASN A 84 -5.81 13.41 -3.86
C ASN A 84 -6.57 12.82 -5.05
N TYR A 85 -7.89 12.89 -4.99
CA TYR A 85 -8.78 12.44 -6.05
C TYR A 85 -9.62 13.62 -6.56
N ASP A 86 -9.54 13.88 -7.86
CA ASP A 86 -10.24 14.95 -8.56
C ASP A 86 -11.05 14.35 -9.73
N PRO A 87 -12.33 14.01 -9.52
CA PRO A 87 -13.14 13.33 -10.51
C PRO A 87 -13.51 14.26 -11.69
N SER A 88 -13.63 13.67 -12.88
CA SER A 88 -14.18 14.33 -14.09
C SER A 88 -15.66 14.01 -14.32
N ASP A 89 -16.14 12.90 -13.76
CA ASP A 89 -17.45 12.32 -14.06
C ASP A 89 -18.10 11.75 -12.79
N LYS A 90 -19.43 11.67 -12.80
CA LYS A 90 -20.21 11.05 -11.72
C LYS A 90 -20.15 9.53 -11.79
N GLY A 91 -20.43 8.87 -10.67
CA GLY A 91 -20.58 7.42 -10.60
C GLY A 91 -19.55 6.73 -9.72
N VAL A 92 -19.55 5.39 -9.76
CA VAL A 92 -18.66 4.58 -8.92
C VAL A 92 -17.26 4.54 -9.54
N PHE A 93 -16.24 4.67 -8.71
CA PHE A 93 -14.86 4.50 -9.13
C PHE A 93 -14.14 3.41 -8.34
N TYR A 94 -13.21 2.76 -9.03
CA TYR A 94 -12.27 1.78 -8.49
C TYR A 94 -10.96 1.97 -9.26
N LYS A 95 -9.89 2.44 -8.59
CA LYS A 95 -8.61 2.77 -9.24
C LYS A 95 -7.45 2.18 -8.44
N LYS A 96 -6.36 1.81 -9.12
CA LYS A 96 -5.15 1.32 -8.47
C LYS A 96 -4.04 2.38 -8.49
N ILE A 97 -3.23 2.34 -7.44
CA ILE A 97 -2.04 3.14 -7.23
C ILE A 97 -0.92 2.14 -6.92
N ARG A 98 0.07 2.04 -7.79
CA ARG A 98 1.24 1.16 -7.63
C ARG A 98 2.39 1.95 -7.02
N VAL A 99 2.83 1.53 -5.83
CA VAL A 99 3.92 2.15 -5.08
C VAL A 99 5.14 1.25 -5.20
N LYS A 100 6.14 1.69 -5.97
CA LYS A 100 7.40 0.99 -6.14
C LYS A 100 8.45 1.53 -5.18
N THR A 101 9.03 0.63 -4.40
CA THR A 101 10.09 0.94 -3.44
C THR A 101 11.37 0.18 -3.77
N SER A 102 12.47 0.52 -3.11
CA SER A 102 13.72 -0.24 -3.20
C SER A 102 13.64 -1.67 -2.66
N GLN A 103 12.55 -2.03 -1.95
CA GLN A 103 12.37 -3.33 -1.28
C GLN A 103 11.18 -4.13 -1.85
N GLY A 104 10.49 -3.61 -2.86
CA GLY A 104 9.33 -4.28 -3.47
C GLY A 104 8.26 -3.31 -3.97
N GLU A 105 7.15 -3.87 -4.43
CA GLU A 105 6.01 -3.12 -4.95
C GLU A 105 4.75 -3.43 -4.14
N ASN A 106 3.97 -2.40 -3.85
CA ASN A 106 2.68 -2.51 -3.17
C ASN A 106 1.60 -1.83 -4.00
N THR A 107 0.37 -2.34 -3.93
CA THR A 107 -0.78 -1.74 -4.62
C THR A 107 -1.78 -1.22 -3.60
N ILE A 108 -2.17 0.05 -3.75
CA ILE A 108 -3.31 0.64 -3.07
C ILE A 108 -4.47 0.70 -4.04
N THR A 109 -5.63 0.25 -3.62
CA THR A 109 -6.90 0.44 -4.31
C THR A 109 -7.64 1.59 -3.68
N ILE A 110 -8.09 2.55 -4.48
CA ILE A 110 -9.05 3.57 -4.06
C ILE A 110 -10.43 3.25 -4.62
N LYS A 111 -11.47 3.45 -3.82
CA LYS A 111 -12.86 3.25 -4.23
C LYS A 111 -13.77 4.31 -3.64
N GLY A 112 -14.93 4.48 -4.26
CA GLY A 112 -15.98 5.39 -3.80
C GLY A 112 -17.02 5.65 -4.88
N ARG A 113 -17.86 6.65 -4.64
CA ARG A 113 -18.86 7.17 -5.59
C ARG A 113 -18.73 8.68 -5.70
N VAL A 114 -18.83 9.21 -6.91
CA VAL A 114 -18.90 10.64 -7.19
C VAL A 114 -20.35 11.07 -7.38
N GLU A 115 -20.77 12.12 -6.68
CA GLU A 115 -22.12 12.74 -6.76
C GLU A 115 -22.08 14.23 -7.14
#